data_AF-A0A9D4G7N3-F1
#
_entry.id   AF-A0A9D4G7N3-F1
#
_cell.length_a   1.000
_cell.length_b   1.000
_cell.length_c   1.000
_cell.angle_alpha   90.00
_cell.angle_beta   90.00
_cell.angle_gamma   90.00
#
_symmetry.space_group_name_H-M   'P 1'
#
loop_
_entity.id
_entity.type
_entity.pdbx_description
1 polymer ?
#
loop_
_entity_poly.entity_id
_entity_poly.type
_entity_poly.pdbx_seq_one_letter_code
_entity_poly.pdbx_strand_id
1 'polypeptide(L)'
;MDSGQVLICGMESNTILQVDRDGKQRMAEVVTEEDGVHWPISVCYRKNKESLIVGMKDNENIMVFDKEPLIEELSWSFNKQKT
;
A
#
# COMPACT_ATOMS: atom_id res chain seq x y z
N MET A 1 -7.00 1.74 -5.52
CA MET A 1 -6.23 2.08 -6.75
C MET A 1 -7.23 2.27 -7.87
N ASP A 2 -7.22 3.45 -8.51
CA ASP A 2 -8.20 3.80 -9.54
C ASP A 2 -7.82 3.18 -10.89
N SER A 3 -8.79 3.12 -11.80
CA SER A 3 -8.56 2.58 -13.14
C SER A 3 -7.47 3.37 -13.86
N GLY A 4 -6.37 2.70 -14.20
CA GLY A 4 -5.28 3.29 -14.96
C GLY A 4 -4.12 3.84 -14.13
N GLN A 5 -4.01 3.54 -12.85
CA GLN A 5 -2.73 3.72 -12.14
C GLN A 5 -1.84 2.49 -12.36
N VAL A 6 -0.53 2.61 -12.13
CA VAL A 6 0.42 1.48 -12.13
C VAL A 6 1.27 1.53 -10.88
N LEU A 7 1.64 0.36 -10.37
CA LEU A 7 2.56 0.21 -9.24
C LEU A 7 3.91 -0.30 -9.74
N ILE A 8 5.00 0.29 -9.25
CA ILE A 8 6.37 -0.04 -9.65
C ILE A 8 7.20 -0.30 -8.39
N CYS A 9 8.02 -1.35 -8.43
CA CYS A 9 9.05 -1.59 -7.42
C CYS A 9 10.29 -0.75 -7.74
N GLY A 10 10.63 0.18 -6.87
CA GLY A 10 11.92 0.86 -6.84
C GLY A 10 12.89 0.02 -6.04
N MET A 11 13.57 -0.94 -6.69
CA MET A 11 14.48 -1.87 -6.02
C MET A 11 15.61 -1.14 -5.28
N GLU A 12 16.32 -0.24 -5.95
CA GLU A 12 17.45 0.51 -5.36
C GLU A 12 16.98 1.62 -4.41
N SER A 13 15.75 2.10 -4.58
CA SER A 13 15.16 3.15 -3.76
C SER A 13 14.29 2.61 -2.63
N ASN A 14 14.28 1.28 -2.40
CA ASN A 14 13.51 0.59 -1.35
C ASN A 14 12.05 1.07 -1.24
N THR A 15 11.38 1.25 -2.37
CA THR A 15 10.05 1.90 -2.43
C THR A 15 9.10 1.16 -3.35
N ILE A 16 7.80 1.25 -3.05
CA ILE A 16 6.75 1.00 -4.03
C ILE A 16 6.17 2.34 -4.45
N LEU A 17 6.22 2.63 -5.75
CA LEU A 17 5.72 3.87 -6.33
C LEU A 17 4.39 3.63 -7.01
N GLN A 18 3.49 4.60 -6.86
CA GLN A 18 2.34 4.75 -7.74
C GLN A 18 2.67 5.75 -8.83
N VAL A 19 2.39 5.37 -10.07
CA VAL A 19 2.58 6.21 -11.25
C VAL A 19 1.30 6.28 -12.06
N ASP A 20 1.24 7.26 -12.97
CA ASP A 20 0.16 7.37 -13.95
C ASP A 20 0.08 6.14 -14.87
N ARG A 21 -0.97 6.09 -15.70
CA ARG A 21 -1.23 4.97 -16.61
C ARG A 21 -0.09 4.65 -17.56
N ASP A 22 0.63 5.69 -17.95
CA ASP A 22 1.70 5.63 -18.93
C ASP A 22 3.07 5.38 -18.28
N GLY A 23 3.12 5.32 -16.94
CA GLY A 23 4.34 5.19 -16.16
C GLY A 23 5.28 6.40 -16.23
N LYS A 24 4.77 7.57 -16.64
CA LYS A 24 5.60 8.77 -16.90
C LYS A 24 5.70 9.69 -15.71
N GLN A 25 4.62 9.85 -14.96
CA GLN A 25 4.58 10.71 -13.80
C GLN A 25 4.46 9.90 -12.51
N ARG A 26 5.35 10.18 -11.58
CA ARG A 26 5.24 9.71 -10.21
C ARG A 26 4.09 10.45 -9.52
N MET A 27 3.18 9.68 -8.93
CA MET A 27 2.02 10.21 -8.21
C MET A 27 2.24 10.15 -6.70
N ALA A 28 2.77 9.04 -6.18
CA ALA A 28 3.01 8.84 -4.75
C ALA A 28 4.08 7.78 -4.46
N GLU A 29 4.71 7.88 -3.29
CA GLU A 29 5.31 6.74 -2.60
C GLU A 29 4.22 6.06 -1.77
N VAL A 30 3.99 4.78 -2.02
CA VAL A 30 2.93 4.01 -1.37
C VAL A 30 3.46 3.25 -0.16
N VAL A 31 4.68 2.76 -0.27
CA VAL A 31 5.43 2.06 0.78
C VAL A 31 6.90 2.42 0.63
N THR A 32 7.59 2.57 1.74
CA THR A 32 8.98 3.00 1.83
C THR A 32 9.84 2.02 2.66
N GLU A 33 11.14 2.31 2.75
CA GLU A 33 12.04 1.57 3.62
C GLU A 33 11.66 1.67 5.10
N GLU A 34 11.06 2.78 5.53
CA GLU A 34 10.59 2.97 6.92
C GLU A 34 9.45 2.00 7.29
N ASP A 35 8.71 1.51 6.28
CA ASP A 35 7.68 0.49 6.43
C ASP A 35 8.25 -0.94 6.42
N GLY A 36 9.58 -1.08 6.35
CA GLY A 36 10.31 -2.35 6.35
C GLY A 36 10.51 -2.99 4.98
N VAL A 37 10.24 -2.27 3.88
CA VAL A 37 10.51 -2.77 2.53
C VAL A 37 11.97 -2.56 2.15
N HIS A 38 12.66 -3.64 1.79
CA HIS A 38 14.02 -3.62 1.26
C HIS A 38 14.07 -4.38 -0.06
N TRP A 39 14.80 -3.85 -1.05
CA TRP A 39 14.96 -4.41 -2.40
C TRP A 39 13.69 -5.10 -2.97
N PRO A 40 12.56 -4.39 -3.10
CA PRO A 40 11.34 -4.97 -3.63
C PRO A 40 11.54 -5.40 -5.09
N ILE A 41 11.07 -6.60 -5.44
CA ILE A 41 11.21 -7.19 -6.78
C ILE A 41 9.86 -7.48 -7.45
N SER A 42 8.78 -7.54 -6.67
CA SER A 42 7.44 -7.77 -7.19
C SER A 42 6.39 -7.08 -6.34
N VAL A 43 5.32 -6.63 -6.99
CA VAL A 43 4.19 -5.99 -6.33
C VAL A 43 2.88 -6.44 -6.98
N CYS A 44 1.89 -6.75 -6.15
CA CYS A 44 0.53 -7.06 -6.57
C CYS A 44 -0.46 -6.27 -5.74
N TYR A 45 -1.48 -5.70 -6.38
CA TYR A 45 -2.59 -5.07 -5.69
C TYR A 45 -3.79 -6.00 -5.66
N ARG A 46 -4.21 -6.37 -4.44
CA ARG A 46 -5.38 -7.20 -4.20
C ARG A 46 -6.60 -6.31 -3.92
N LYS A 47 -7.36 -6.01 -4.98
CA LYS A 47 -8.50 -5.08 -4.94
C LYS A 47 -9.56 -5.37 -3.88
N ASN A 48 -9.89 -6.66 -3.63
CA ASN A 48 -11.01 -7.01 -2.75
C ASN A 48 -10.77 -6.71 -1.26
N LYS A 49 -9.52 -6.64 -0.81
CA LYS A 49 -9.16 -6.26 0.55
C LYS A 49 -8.36 -4.94 0.59
N GLU A 50 -8.31 -4.26 -0.55
CA GLU A 50 -7.47 -3.09 -0.78
C GLU A 50 -6.03 -3.26 -0.27
N SER A 51 -5.44 -4.44 -0.45
CA SER A 51 -4.10 -4.77 0.05
C SER A 51 -3.04 -4.65 -1.04
N LEU A 52 -1.84 -4.23 -0.64
CA LEU A 52 -0.62 -4.34 -1.42
C LEU A 52 0.19 -5.55 -0.95
N ILE A 53 0.62 -6.40 -1.87
CA ILE A 53 1.47 -7.56 -1.59
C ILE A 53 2.81 -7.29 -2.26
N VAL A 54 3.89 -7.28 -1.47
CA VAL A 54 5.24 -6.95 -1.92
C VAL A 54 6.15 -8.14 -1.67
N GLY A 55 6.78 -8.63 -2.73
CA GLY A 55 7.84 -9.63 -2.65
C GLY A 55 9.20 -8.94 -2.66
N MET A 56 10.06 -9.30 -1.71
CA MET A 56 11.38 -8.71 -1.52
C MET A 56 12.48 -9.71 -1.89
N LYS A 57 13.63 -9.18 -2.34
CA LYS A 57 14.79 -10.01 -2.71
C LYS A 57 15.48 -10.59 -1.46
N ASP A 58 15.53 -9.82 -0.40
CA ASP A 58 16.10 -10.21 0.87
C ASP A 58 15.09 -10.97 1.73
N ASN A 59 15.57 -12.05 2.34
CA ASN A 59 14.86 -12.90 3.29
C ASN A 59 13.67 -13.71 2.74
N GLU A 60 13.47 -13.78 1.41
CA GLU A 60 12.37 -14.54 0.77
C GLU A 60 10.97 -14.20 1.31
N ASN A 61 10.83 -13.04 1.95
CA ASN A 61 9.62 -12.66 2.65
C ASN A 61 8.65 -11.91 1.74
N ILE A 62 7.37 -12.15 1.96
CA ILE A 62 6.26 -11.40 1.37
C ILE A 62 5.68 -10.52 2.46
N MET A 63 5.63 -9.21 2.22
CA MET A 63 4.92 -8.27 3.08
C MET A 63 3.54 -7.97 2.50
N VAL A 64 2.56 -7.81 3.40
CA VAL A 64 1.20 -7.43 3.04
C VAL A 64 0.86 -6.14 3.77
N PHE A 65 0.60 -5.10 3.00
CA PHE A 65 0.12 -3.81 3.50
C PHE A 65 -1.36 -3.75 3.20
N ASP A 66 -2.18 -3.96 4.23
CA ASP A 66 -3.60 -3.69 4.12
C ASP A 66 -3.78 -2.17 4.21
N LYS A 67 -4.55 -1.59 3.28
CA LYS A 67 -5.06 -0.23 3.51
C LYS A 67 -5.85 -0.31 4.81
N GLU A 68 -5.50 0.54 5.78
CA GLU A 68 -6.23 0.58 7.05
C GLU A 68 -7.73 0.56 6.72
N PRO A 69 -8.53 -0.33 7.33
CA PRO A 69 -9.96 -0.19 7.20
C PRO A 69 -10.26 1.22 7.68
N LEU A 70 -10.72 2.09 6.78
CA LEU A 70 -11.39 3.32 7.16
C LEU A 70 -12.47 2.86 8.11
N ILE A 71 -12.26 3.05 9.41
CA ILE A 71 -13.25 2.75 10.39
C ILE A 71 -14.35 3.81 10.21
N GLU A 72 -15.22 3.64 9.21
CA GLU A 72 -16.47 4.37 9.11
C GLU A 72 -17.38 4.05 10.32
N GLU A 73 -17.12 2.96 11.06
CA GLU A 73 -17.95 2.49 12.18
C GLU A 73 -17.63 3.06 13.58
N LEU A 74 -16.54 3.80 13.82
CA LEU A 74 -16.35 4.45 15.14
C LEU A 74 -17.02 5.82 15.21
N SER A 75 -17.65 6.27 14.12
CA SER A 75 -18.47 7.47 14.06
C SER A 75 -19.83 7.34 14.77
N TRP A 76 -20.32 6.12 15.08
CA TRP A 76 -21.67 5.93 15.64
C TRP A 76 -21.79 5.58 17.14
N SER A 77 -20.69 5.52 17.89
CA SER A 77 -20.75 5.22 19.34
C SER A 77 -20.43 6.42 20.26
N PHE A 78 -20.80 7.64 19.85
CA PHE A 78 -21.17 8.72 20.79
C PHE A 78 -22.67 8.63 21.10
N ASN A 79 -23.11 7.57 21.80
CA ASN A 79 -24.40 7.56 22.47
C ASN A 79 -24.50 6.44 23.52
N LYS A 80 -23.80 6.63 24.64
CA LYS A 80 -24.31 6.16 25.94
C LYS A 80 -24.24 7.33 26.90
N GLN A 81 -25.44 7.89 27.14
CA GLN A 81 -25.76 8.77 28.24
C GLN A 81 -25.00 8.37 29.51
N LYS A 82 -24.34 9.32 30.15
CA LYS A 82 -24.21 9.33 31.60
C LYS A 82 -24.83 10.64 32.09
N THR A 83 -25.93 10.43 32.80
CA THR A 83 -26.60 11.29 33.79
C THR A 83 -25.67 12.27 34.50
#